data_AF-A0A9P9WA09-F1
#
_entry.id   AF-A0A9P9WA09-F1
#
_cell.length_a   1.000
_cell.length_b   1.000
_cell.length_c   1.000
_cell.angle_alpha   90.00
_cell.angle_beta   90.00
_cell.angle_gamma   90.00
#
_symmetry.space_group_name_H-M   'P 1'
#
loop_
_entity.id
_entity.type
_entity.pdbx_description
1 polymer ?
#
loop_
_entity_poly.entity_id
_entity_poly.type
_entity_poly.pdbx_seq_one_letter_code
_entity_poly.pdbx_strand_id
1 'polypeptide(L)'
;MLPDTLASAYRCYKSDIDYIASWLAVTAKVHGCVFEGEEPERTGRLKGKAKKAAKGRASDQTPPAKQHTIKIKDFVPLARFLVDRMKSPITIPTPVIASLSHVIRVRRDFGGMLEELNCHLDRQSV
;
A
#
# COMPACT_ATOMS: atom_id res chain seq x y z
N MET A 1 14.92 -22.42 9.04
CA MET A 1 14.86 -21.18 8.23
C MET A 1 13.84 -21.40 7.13
N LEU A 2 12.94 -20.44 6.87
CA LEU A 2 12.01 -20.55 5.75
C LEU A 2 12.82 -20.44 4.44
N PRO A 3 12.53 -21.23 3.39
CA PRO A 3 13.25 -21.12 2.13
C PRO A 3 13.13 -19.74 1.51
N ASP A 4 14.21 -19.30 0.87
CA ASP A 4 14.35 -17.95 0.34
C ASP A 4 13.27 -17.60 -0.69
N THR A 5 12.78 -18.59 -1.42
CA THR A 5 11.68 -18.44 -2.39
C THR A 5 10.38 -18.02 -1.69
N LEU A 6 9.97 -18.73 -0.65
CA LEU A 6 8.77 -18.42 0.14
C LEU A 6 8.91 -17.10 0.90
N ALA A 7 10.08 -16.87 1.50
CA ALA A 7 10.35 -15.63 2.21
C ALA A 7 10.35 -14.41 1.27
N SER A 8 10.90 -14.56 0.06
CA SER A 8 10.86 -13.54 -0.98
C SER A 8 9.43 -13.29 -1.48
N ALA A 9 8.69 -14.35 -1.81
CA ALA A 9 7.30 -14.25 -2.25
C ALA A 9 6.42 -13.55 -1.21
N TYR A 10 6.56 -13.90 0.07
CA TYR A 10 5.84 -13.26 1.15
C TYR A 10 6.21 -11.78 1.34
N ARG A 11 7.50 -11.43 1.24
CA ARG A 11 7.95 -10.03 1.28
C ARG A 11 7.38 -9.22 0.12
N CYS A 12 7.37 -9.80 -1.07
CA CYS A 12 6.80 -9.16 -2.26
C CYS A 12 5.30 -8.91 -2.09
N TYR A 13 4.55 -9.94 -1.64
CA TYR A 13 3.13 -9.82 -1.28
C TYR A 13 2.88 -8.68 -0.28
N LYS A 14 3.68 -8.60 0.79
CA LYS A 14 3.54 -7.53 1.79
C LYS A 14 3.82 -6.15 1.19
N SER A 15 4.89 -6.02 0.40
CA SER A 15 5.26 -4.77 -0.25
C SER A 15 4.16 -4.26 -1.19
N ASP A 16 3.54 -5.13 -1.97
CA ASP A 16 2.46 -4.72 -2.87
C ASP A 16 1.19 -4.30 -2.10
N ILE A 17 0.84 -5.02 -1.03
CA ILE A 17 -0.27 -4.62 -0.16
C ILE A 17 -0.02 -3.25 0.45
N ASP A 18 1.19 -3.00 0.95
CA ASP A 18 1.57 -1.72 1.55
C ASP A 18 1.53 -0.58 0.50
N TYR A 19 1.91 -0.87 -0.74
CA TYR A 19 1.80 0.07 -1.87
C TYR A 19 0.33 0.42 -2.17
N ILE A 20 -0.54 -0.59 -2.27
CA ILE A 20 -1.99 -0.41 -2.51
C ILE A 20 -2.63 0.37 -1.35
N ALA A 21 -2.27 0.03 -0.11
CA ALA A 21 -2.76 0.72 1.08
C ALA A 21 -2.34 2.20 1.05
N SER A 22 -1.07 2.48 0.75
CA SER A 22 -0.57 3.84 0.65
C SER A 22 -1.30 4.64 -0.42
N TRP A 23 -1.53 4.05 -1.59
CA TRP A 23 -2.31 4.69 -2.65
C TRP A 23 -3.76 4.98 -2.22
N LEU A 24 -4.44 4.02 -1.60
CA LEU A 24 -5.81 4.19 -1.08
C LEU A 24 -5.87 5.32 -0.03
N ALA A 25 -4.96 5.33 0.93
CA ALA A 25 -4.90 6.34 1.99
C ALA A 25 -4.71 7.75 1.42
N VAL A 26 -3.68 7.94 0.58
CA VAL A 26 -3.36 9.24 -0.02
C VAL A 26 -4.52 9.72 -0.88
N THR A 27 -5.07 8.84 -1.72
CA THR A 27 -6.17 9.20 -2.62
C THR A 27 -7.42 9.53 -1.82
N ALA A 28 -7.77 8.74 -0.81
CA ALA A 28 -8.95 9.02 0.03
C ALA A 28 -8.82 10.35 0.77
N LYS A 29 -7.62 10.67 1.26
CA LYS A 29 -7.33 11.95 1.94
C LYS A 29 -7.47 13.16 1.02
N VAL A 30 -6.97 13.07 -0.21
CA VAL A 30 -7.14 14.12 -1.23
C VAL A 30 -8.63 14.39 -1.50
N HIS A 31 -9.47 13.36 -1.39
CA HIS A 31 -10.93 13.46 -1.58
C HIS A 31 -11.71 13.71 -0.27
N GLY A 32 -11.01 14.04 0.83
CA GLY A 32 -11.64 14.47 2.09
C GLY A 32 -12.10 13.34 3.01
N CYS A 33 -11.59 12.11 2.83
CA CYS A 33 -11.81 11.02 3.77
C CYS A 33 -10.93 11.18 5.02
N VAL A 34 -11.50 10.96 6.20
CA VAL A 34 -10.78 10.82 7.47
C VAL A 34 -11.03 9.41 7.98
N PHE A 35 -9.99 8.60 8.10
CA PHE A 35 -10.07 7.22 8.62
C PHE A 35 -9.20 7.09 9.88
N GLU A 36 -9.64 6.30 10.86
CA GLU A 36 -9.04 6.17 12.21
C GLU A 36 -7.70 5.39 12.25
N GLY A 37 -6.96 5.34 11.15
CA GLY A 37 -5.66 4.66 11.04
C GLY A 37 -4.45 5.59 11.08
N GLU A 38 -4.66 6.91 10.95
CA GLU A 38 -3.62 7.89 11.24
C GLU A 38 -3.68 8.19 12.75
N GLU A 39 -2.57 7.92 13.47
CA GLU A 39 -2.24 8.74 14.64
C GLU A 39 -2.49 10.20 14.22
N PRO A 40 -3.30 10.95 14.98
CA PRO A 40 -3.74 12.25 14.53
C PRO A 40 -2.51 13.13 14.36
N GLU A 41 -2.13 13.42 13.10
CA GLU A 41 -1.46 14.67 12.83
C GLU A 41 -2.46 15.73 13.25
N ARG A 42 -2.27 16.21 14.50
CA ARG A 42 -3.03 17.28 15.10
C ARG A 42 -3.15 18.36 14.05
N THR A 43 -4.32 18.47 13.44
CA THR A 43 -4.73 19.65 12.70
C THR A 43 -4.95 20.74 13.73
N GLY A 44 -3.84 21.19 14.32
CA GLY A 44 -3.76 22.35 15.16
C GLY A 44 -3.98 23.56 14.27
N ARG A 45 -5.25 23.88 14.06
CA ARG A 45 -5.79 25.23 13.89
C ARG A 45 -4.80 26.24 13.31
N LEU A 46 -4.96 26.57 12.03
CA LEU A 46 -4.41 27.78 11.41
C LEU A 46 -4.64 28.98 12.34
N LYS A 47 -3.59 29.42 13.04
CA LYS A 47 -3.61 30.67 13.79
C LYS A 47 -2.26 31.36 13.66
N GLY A 48 -2.25 32.36 12.78
CA GLY A 48 -1.38 33.53 12.92
C GLY A 48 0.03 33.42 12.35
N LYS A 49 0.25 34.19 11.27
CA LYS A 49 1.52 34.86 10.95
C LYS A 49 2.77 33.98 10.78
N ALA A 50 2.95 33.46 9.56
CA ALA A 50 4.27 33.32 8.95
C ALA A 50 4.14 33.37 7.42
N LYS A 51 3.79 34.55 6.89
CA LYS A 51 4.07 34.87 5.48
C LYS A 51 5.59 35.08 5.36
N LYS A 52 6.17 34.51 4.29
CA LYS A 52 7.57 34.59 3.82
C LYS A 52 8.53 33.55 4.42
N ALA A 53 8.75 32.47 3.67
CA ALA A 53 10.04 32.12 3.05
C ALA A 53 10.02 30.65 2.60
N ALA A 54 9.73 30.40 1.32
CA ALA A 54 10.24 29.23 0.59
C ALA A 54 9.82 29.32 -0.89
N LYS A 55 10.33 30.34 -1.59
CA LYS A 55 10.51 30.25 -3.04
C LYS A 55 11.98 29.92 -3.25
N GLY A 56 12.27 28.74 -3.80
CA GLY A 56 13.59 28.37 -4.29
C GLY A 56 14.21 27.16 -3.63
N ARG A 57 13.84 25.96 -4.09
CA ARG A 57 14.77 24.97 -4.67
C ARG A 57 13.99 23.72 -5.07
N ALA A 58 13.90 23.51 -6.38
CA ALA A 58 13.79 22.16 -6.92
C ALA A 58 15.04 21.40 -6.44
N SER A 59 14.84 20.41 -5.60
CA SER A 59 15.82 19.38 -5.31
C SER A 59 15.03 18.10 -5.12
N ASP A 60 15.30 17.14 -5.99
CA ASP A 60 14.90 15.75 -5.90
C ASP A 60 15.22 15.18 -4.52
N GLN A 61 14.25 15.27 -3.62
CA GLN A 61 14.23 14.52 -2.38
C GLN A 61 12.83 13.94 -2.29
N THR A 62 12.67 12.72 -2.79
CA THR A 62 11.53 11.87 -2.47
C THR A 62 11.39 11.87 -0.95
N PRO A 63 10.36 12.52 -0.37
CA PRO A 63 10.16 12.46 1.07
C PRO A 63 10.01 10.98 1.46
N PRO A 64 10.50 10.54 2.64
CA PRO A 64 10.27 9.17 3.09
C PRO A 64 8.77 8.92 3.04
N ALA A 65 8.36 7.94 2.22
CA ALA A 65 6.96 7.64 2.00
C ALA A 65 6.30 7.43 3.37
N LYS A 66 5.39 8.34 3.75
CA LYS A 66 4.64 8.23 4.99
C LYS A 66 3.98 6.85 4.96
N GLN A 67 4.34 5.99 5.91
CA GLN A 67 3.87 4.61 5.92
C GLN A 67 2.41 4.62 6.37
N HIS A 68 1.48 4.54 5.41
CA HIS A 68 0.06 4.61 5.70
C HIS A 68 -0.44 3.24 6.16
N THR A 69 -0.81 3.14 7.44
CA THR A 69 -1.41 1.93 8.00
C THR A 69 -2.92 1.98 7.84
N ILE A 70 -3.46 1.09 7.01
CA ILE A 70 -4.91 0.91 6.84
C ILE A 70 -5.31 -0.42 7.50
N LYS A 71 -6.35 -0.41 8.34
CA LYS A 71 -6.91 -1.66 8.88
C LYS A 71 -7.50 -2.46 7.72
N ILE A 72 -7.31 -3.78 7.70
CA ILE A 72 -7.83 -4.65 6.62
C ILE A 72 -9.33 -4.41 6.36
N LYS A 73 -10.11 -4.14 7.41
CA LYS A 73 -11.54 -3.86 7.34
C LYS A 73 -11.89 -2.57 6.57
N ASP A 74 -10.95 -1.64 6.44
CA ASP A 74 -11.15 -0.32 5.85
C ASP A 74 -10.86 -0.28 4.35
N PHE A 75 -10.20 -1.30 3.78
CA PHE A 75 -9.86 -1.34 2.35
C PHE A 75 -11.08 -1.20 1.44
N VAL A 76 -12.12 -2.00 1.68
CA VAL A 76 -13.33 -1.99 0.85
C VAL A 76 -14.15 -0.71 1.07
N PRO A 77 -14.41 -0.26 2.32
CA PRO A 77 -15.04 1.03 2.57
C PRO A 77 -14.31 2.22 1.91
N LEU A 78 -12.98 2.26 1.96
CA LEU A 78 -12.20 3.33 1.33
C LEU A 78 -12.31 3.29 -0.19
N ALA A 79 -12.22 2.11 -0.80
CA ALA A 79 -12.39 1.97 -2.25
C ALA A 79 -13.79 2.43 -2.70
N ARG A 80 -14.84 2.07 -1.95
CA ARG A 80 -16.22 2.54 -2.23
C ARG A 80 -16.35 4.05 -2.08
N PHE A 81 -15.80 4.63 -1.01
CA PHE A 81 -15.79 6.08 -0.81
C PHE A 81 -15.17 6.82 -1.98
N LEU A 82 -14.06 6.31 -2.53
CA LEU A 82 -13.43 6.90 -3.71
C LEU A 82 -14.36 6.87 -4.93
N VAL A 83 -15.00 5.73 -5.21
CA VAL A 83 -15.95 5.60 -6.32
C VAL A 83 -17.12 6.57 -6.18
N ASP A 84 -17.68 6.70 -4.98
CA ASP A 84 -18.86 7.55 -4.74
C ASP A 84 -18.55 9.06 -4.81
N ARG A 85 -17.33 9.46 -4.41
CA ARG A 85 -16.93 10.88 -4.37
C ARG A 85 -16.36 11.39 -5.68
N MET A 86 -15.77 10.53 -6.49
CA MET A 86 -15.22 10.93 -7.78
C MET A 86 -16.34 10.93 -8.83
N LYS A 87 -16.86 12.12 -9.14
CA LYS A 87 -17.87 12.35 -10.18
C LYS A 87 -17.44 11.92 -11.60
N SER A 88 -16.17 11.56 -11.80
CA SER A 88 -15.59 11.10 -13.07
C SER A 88 -14.99 9.70 -12.90
N PRO A 89 -14.88 8.89 -13.97
CA PRO A 89 -14.27 7.57 -13.87
C PRO A 89 -12.85 7.68 -13.30
N ILE A 90 -12.60 6.93 -12.23
CA ILE A 90 -11.31 6.91 -11.56
C ILE A 90 -10.28 6.32 -12.52
N THR A 91 -9.33 7.15 -12.95
CA THR A 91 -8.12 6.64 -13.62
C THR A 91 -7.21 6.09 -12.54
N ILE A 92 -7.37 4.80 -12.24
CA ILE A 92 -6.48 4.08 -11.33
C ILE A 92 -5.10 3.98 -12.02
N PRO A 93 -4.01 4.41 -11.37
CA PRO A 93 -2.68 4.28 -11.96
C PRO A 93 -2.35 2.82 -12.29
N THR A 94 -1.82 2.57 -13.49
CA THR A 94 -1.40 1.24 -13.95
C THR A 94 -0.53 0.47 -12.94
N PRO A 95 0.42 1.10 -12.22
CA PRO A 95 1.21 0.39 -11.20
C PRO A 95 0.37 -0.20 -10.07
N VAL A 96 -0.71 0.48 -9.66
CA VAL A 96 -1.62 -0.02 -8.61
C VAL A 96 -2.38 -1.24 -9.11
N ILE A 97 -2.85 -1.21 -10.36
CA ILE A 97 -3.50 -2.36 -11.01
C ILE A 97 -2.53 -3.53 -11.13
N ALA A 98 -1.27 -3.26 -11.50
CA ALA A 98 -0.23 -4.27 -11.60
C ALA A 98 0.06 -4.90 -10.23
N SER A 99 0.23 -4.11 -9.17
CA SER A 99 0.42 -4.62 -7.80
C SER A 99 -0.79 -5.41 -7.31
N LEU A 100 -2.02 -4.98 -7.61
CA LEU A 100 -3.24 -5.76 -7.27
C LEU A 100 -3.22 -7.14 -7.95
N SER A 101 -2.92 -7.16 -9.24
CA SER A 101 -2.82 -8.41 -10.02
C SER A 101 -1.68 -9.29 -9.49
N HIS A 102 -0.56 -8.68 -9.10
CA HIS A 102 0.60 -9.36 -8.55
C HIS A 102 0.27 -10.03 -7.20
N VAL A 103 -0.34 -9.30 -6.27
CA VAL A 103 -0.79 -9.80 -4.97
C VAL A 103 -1.72 -11.00 -5.11
N ILE A 104 -2.70 -10.90 -6.01
CA ILE A 104 -3.67 -11.98 -6.24
C ILE A 104 -2.94 -13.23 -6.75
N ARG A 105 -2.02 -13.07 -7.70
CA ARG A 105 -1.22 -14.17 -8.24
C ARG A 105 -0.34 -14.80 -7.16
N VAL A 106 0.48 -14.01 -6.48
CA VAL A 106 1.38 -14.52 -5.42
C VAL A 106 0.60 -15.26 -4.34
N ARG A 107 -0.55 -14.73 -3.92
CA ARG A 107 -1.40 -15.39 -2.92
C ARG A 107 -1.97 -16.72 -3.41
N ARG A 108 -2.40 -16.79 -4.68
CA ARG A 108 -2.91 -18.02 -5.30
C ARG A 108 -1.82 -19.08 -5.39
N ASP A 109 -0.64 -18.68 -5.83
CA ASP A 109 0.46 -19.60 -6.15
C ASP A 109 1.22 -20.04 -4.89
N PHE A 110 1.03 -19.35 -3.75
CA PHE A 110 1.73 -19.64 -2.49
C PHE A 110 1.50 -21.06 -1.98
N GLY A 111 0.31 -21.62 -2.18
CA GLY A 111 0.02 -23.02 -1.84
C GLY A 111 0.88 -24.00 -2.64
N GLY A 112 0.97 -23.80 -3.96
CA GLY A 112 1.82 -24.62 -4.82
C GLY A 112 3.30 -24.51 -4.48
N MET A 113 3.78 -23.29 -4.16
CA MET A 113 5.17 -23.10 -3.71
C MET A 113 5.48 -23.85 -2.40
N LEU A 114 4.49 -24.03 -1.51
CA LEU A 114 4.65 -24.84 -0.30
C LEU A 114 4.72 -26.33 -0.61
N GLU A 115 3.88 -26.82 -1.52
CA GLU A 115 3.86 -28.23 -1.93
C GLU A 115 5.15 -28.63 -2.68
N GLU A 116 5.61 -27.81 -3.63
CA GLU A 116 6.87 -28.03 -4.35
C GLU A 116 8.06 -28.13 -3.40
N LEU A 117 8.09 -27.27 -2.38
CA LEU A 117 9.12 -27.31 -1.38
C LEU A 117 9.07 -28.59 -0.53
N ASN A 118 7.87 -29.03 -0.12
CA ASN A 118 7.73 -30.26 0.66
C ASN A 118 8.24 -31.47 -0.14
N CYS A 119 7.86 -31.56 -1.42
CA CYS A 119 8.36 -32.57 -2.36
C CYS A 119 9.89 -32.54 -2.52
N HIS A 120 10.51 -31.36 -2.49
CA HIS A 120 11.96 -31.21 -2.61
C HIS A 120 12.70 -31.66 -1.35
N LEU A 121 12.13 -31.42 -0.16
CA LEU A 121 12.67 -31.90 1.11
C LEU A 121 12.59 -33.42 1.24
N ASP A 122 11.47 -34.02 0.82
CA ASP A 122 11.27 -35.48 0.82
C ASP A 122 12.22 -36.22 -0.13
N ARG A 123 12.73 -35.52 -1.16
CA ARG A 123 13.67 -36.08 -2.14
C ARG A 123 15.13 -36.00 -1.71
N GLN A 124 15.45 -35.14 -0.72
CA GLN A 124 16.80 -34.98 -0.17
C GLN A 124 17.04 -35.83 1.09
N SER A 125 16.02 -36.53 1.59
CA SER A 125 16.07 -37.37 2.79
C SER A 125 16.27 -38.87 2.51
N VAL A 126 16.61 -39.25 1.27
CA VAL A 126 16.92 -40.61 0.81
C VAL A 126 18.38 -40.68 0.36
#